data_AF-A0A5C8IVY4-F1
#
_entry.id   AF-A0A5C8IVY4-F1
#
_cell.length_a   1.000
_cell.length_b   1.000
_cell.length_c   1.000
_cell.angle_alpha   90.00
_cell.angle_beta   90.00
_cell.angle_gamma   90.00
#
_symmetry.space_group_name_H-M   'P 1'
#
loop_
_entity.id
_entity.type
_entity.pdbx_description
1 polymer ?
#
loop_
_entity_poly.entity_id
_entity_poly.type
_entity_poly.pdbx_seq_one_letter_code
_entity_poly.pdbx_strand_id
1 'polypeptide(L)'
;MTWYLTLRGAPDYSHHAPAAPLVAFLAALPELRQTAPAHFASTEGQPWVCVILASCDATGGYASNEEALTRVNVVELVCSDTENALWYESLAGRIADFLGWSVFDDHADSAA
;
A
#
# COMPACT_ATOMS: atom_id res chain seq x y z
N MET A 1 15.83 9.89 2.88
CA MET A 1 14.50 10.36 3.34
C MET A 1 13.50 9.29 2.87
N THR A 2 12.20 9.40 3.18
CA THR A 2 11.20 8.46 2.65
C THR A 2 10.06 9.25 2.01
N TRP A 3 9.38 8.64 1.05
CA TRP A 3 8.17 9.18 0.44
C TRP A 3 7.09 8.11 0.39
N TYR A 4 5.85 8.51 0.14
CA TYR A 4 4.68 7.64 0.26
C TYR A 4 3.92 7.56 -1.06
N LEU A 5 3.49 6.35 -1.42
CA LEU A 5 2.44 6.11 -2.40
C LEU A 5 1.22 5.54 -1.68
N THR A 6 0.07 6.19 -1.85
CA THR A 6 -1.16 5.83 -1.15
C THR A 6 -2.22 5.36 -2.15
N LEU A 7 -2.60 4.09 -2.06
CA LEU A 7 -3.70 3.51 -2.82
C LEU A 7 -4.97 3.55 -1.97
N ARG A 8 -6.06 4.09 -2.52
CA ARG A 8 -7.35 4.23 -1.83
C ARG A 8 -8.45 3.62 -2.68
N GLY A 9 -9.40 2.92 -2.07
CA GLY A 9 -10.55 2.39 -2.80
C GLY A 9 -11.48 3.49 -3.33
N ALA A 10 -11.56 4.62 -2.62
CA ALA A 10 -12.29 5.83 -3.00
C ALA A 10 -11.67 7.05 -2.27
N PRO A 11 -11.86 8.28 -2.78
CA PRO A 11 -11.33 9.50 -2.14
C PRO A 11 -11.80 9.71 -0.69
N ASP A 12 -12.99 9.21 -0.36
CA ASP A 12 -13.64 9.29 0.96
C ASP A 12 -13.45 8.02 1.81
N TYR A 13 -12.58 7.10 1.38
CA TYR A 13 -12.32 5.81 2.04
C TYR A 13 -13.53 4.87 2.15
N SER A 14 -14.64 5.15 1.45
CA SER A 14 -15.88 4.36 1.57
C SER A 14 -15.81 2.98 0.91
N HIS A 15 -14.88 2.79 -0.04
CA HIS A 15 -14.75 1.56 -0.80
C HIS A 15 -13.68 0.64 -0.20
N HIS A 16 -14.09 -0.57 0.19
CA HIS A 16 -13.23 -1.56 0.82
C HIS A 16 -13.13 -2.85 -0.01
N ALA A 17 -11.94 -3.42 -0.05
CA ALA A 17 -11.66 -4.78 -0.54
C ALA A 17 -11.54 -5.77 0.64
N PRO A 18 -11.83 -7.07 0.43
CA PRO A 18 -11.49 -8.11 1.40
C PRO A 18 -9.97 -8.21 1.60
N ALA A 19 -9.52 -8.32 2.84
CA ALA A 19 -8.08 -8.34 3.14
C ALA A 19 -7.39 -9.64 2.71
N ALA A 20 -8.03 -10.80 2.93
CA ALA A 20 -7.40 -12.10 2.73
C ALA A 20 -6.92 -12.34 1.27
N PRO A 21 -7.69 -12.02 0.21
CA PRO A 21 -7.20 -12.10 -1.17
C PRO A 21 -6.00 -11.20 -1.44
N LEU A 22 -6.01 -9.97 -0.90
CA LEU A 22 -4.89 -9.03 -1.06
C LEU A 22 -3.63 -9.54 -0.36
N VAL A 23 -3.75 -10.03 0.88
CA VAL A 23 -2.64 -10.64 1.62
C VAL A 23 -2.05 -11.82 0.84
N ALA A 24 -2.90 -12.71 0.31
CA ALA A 24 -2.45 -13.85 -0.48
C ALA A 24 -1.74 -13.43 -1.78
N PHE A 25 -2.24 -12.39 -2.45
CA PHE A 25 -1.61 -11.82 -3.63
C PHE A 25 -0.23 -11.23 -3.32
N LEU A 26 -0.12 -10.40 -2.28
CA LEU A 26 1.15 -9.78 -1.88
C LEU A 26 2.18 -10.82 -1.42
N ALA A 27 1.74 -11.87 -0.71
CA ALA A 27 2.61 -12.96 -0.29
C ALA A 27 3.12 -13.82 -1.46
N ALA A 28 2.47 -13.76 -2.62
CA ALA A 28 2.91 -14.44 -3.83
C ALA A 28 3.93 -13.62 -4.65
N LEU A 29 4.13 -12.34 -4.34
CA LEU A 29 5.11 -11.49 -5.02
C LEU A 29 6.52 -11.80 -4.49
N PRO A 30 7.47 -12.27 -5.33
CA PRO A 30 8.80 -12.67 -4.88
C PRO A 30 9.62 -11.52 -4.29
N GLU A 31 9.31 -10.28 -4.65
CA GLU A 31 9.97 -9.09 -4.12
C GLU A 31 9.52 -8.70 -2.70
N LEU A 32 8.41 -9.25 -2.20
CA LEU A 32 7.87 -8.94 -0.88
C LEU A 32 7.92 -10.14 0.07
N ARG A 33 8.08 -9.84 1.35
CA ARG A 33 7.95 -10.79 2.45
C ARG A 33 7.01 -10.23 3.50
N GLN A 34 6.01 -11.02 3.89
CA GLN A 34 5.11 -10.65 4.98
C GLN A 34 5.87 -10.61 6.31
N THR A 35 5.76 -9.51 7.04
CA THR A 35 6.42 -9.28 8.34
C THR A 35 5.44 -9.22 9.50
N ALA A 36 4.18 -8.84 9.23
CA ALA A 36 3.06 -8.88 10.17
C ALA A 36 1.74 -9.11 9.40
N PRO A 37 0.59 -9.37 10.06
CA PRO A 37 -0.68 -9.63 9.38
C PRO A 37 -1.08 -8.57 8.34
N ALA A 38 -0.75 -7.30 8.59
CA ALA A 38 -1.03 -6.17 7.72
C ALA A 38 0.23 -5.51 7.13
N HIS A 39 1.41 -6.12 7.25
CA HIS A 39 2.68 -5.49 6.85
C HIS A 39 3.54 -6.42 6.00
N PHE A 40 4.14 -5.86 4.95
CA PHE A 40 5.12 -6.52 4.10
C PHE A 40 6.35 -5.63 3.97
N ALA A 41 7.52 -6.26 3.85
CA ALA A 41 8.78 -5.60 3.56
C ALA A 41 9.39 -6.14 2.27
N SER A 42 10.27 -5.37 1.66
CA SER A 42 11.11 -5.84 0.56
C SER A 42 11.93 -7.08 0.98
N THR A 43 12.11 -8.00 0.04
CA THR A 43 13.10 -9.08 0.15
C THR A 43 14.52 -8.55 -0.09
N GLU A 44 15.52 -9.36 0.24
CA GLU A 44 16.92 -8.98 0.05
C GLU A 44 17.25 -8.74 -1.44
N GLY A 45 17.96 -7.66 -1.74
CA GLY A 45 18.35 -7.28 -3.10
C GLY A 45 17.30 -6.50 -3.88
N GLN A 46 16.11 -6.26 -3.31
CA GLN A 46 15.09 -5.36 -3.86
C GLN A 46 15.19 -3.97 -3.24
N PRO A 47 14.66 -2.93 -3.91
CA PRO A 47 14.49 -1.62 -3.30
C PRO A 47 13.72 -1.69 -1.98
N TRP A 48 14.15 -0.92 -1.00
CA TRP A 48 13.54 -0.88 0.32
C TRP A 48 12.12 -0.32 0.23
N VAL A 49 11.15 -1.16 0.62
CA VAL A 49 9.74 -0.77 0.74
C VAL A 49 9.12 -1.38 1.98
N CYS A 50 8.24 -0.64 2.63
CA CYS A 50 7.26 -1.17 3.57
C CYS A 50 5.86 -1.00 2.97
N VAL A 51 5.12 -2.10 2.82
CA VAL A 51 3.71 -2.08 2.37
C VAL A 51 2.82 -2.31 3.58
N ILE A 52 1.90 -1.37 3.83
CA ILE A 52 1.00 -1.36 4.99
C ILE A 52 -0.43 -1.46 4.49
N LEU A 53 -1.19 -2.41 5.05
CA LEU A 53 -2.61 -2.57 4.79
C LEU A 53 -3.39 -1.91 5.92
N ALA A 54 -4.38 -1.08 5.57
CA ALA A 54 -5.15 -0.34 6.55
C ALA A 54 -6.64 -0.32 6.25
N SER A 55 -7.43 -0.20 7.32
CA SER A 55 -8.83 0.19 7.26
C SER A 55 -8.98 1.56 7.90
N CYS A 56 -9.07 2.59 7.06
CA CYS A 56 -9.40 3.95 7.47
C CYS A 56 -10.89 4.10 7.78
N ASP A 57 -11.20 4.95 8.74
CA ASP A 57 -12.53 5.52 8.87
C ASP A 57 -12.78 6.62 7.82
N ALA A 58 -14.00 7.17 7.81
CA ALA A 58 -14.39 8.24 6.90
C ALA A 58 -13.63 9.57 7.11
N THR A 59 -12.87 9.70 8.20
CA THR A 59 -12.01 10.86 8.48
C THR A 59 -10.58 10.65 7.95
N GLY A 60 -10.29 9.48 7.37
CA GLY A 60 -8.94 9.09 6.93
C GLY A 60 -8.05 8.62 8.07
N GLY A 61 -8.59 8.51 9.29
CA GLY A 61 -7.86 7.98 10.44
C GLY A 61 -7.80 6.46 10.36
N TYR A 62 -6.60 5.91 10.52
CA TYR A 62 -6.42 4.49 10.74
C TYR A 62 -5.39 4.23 11.84
N ALA A 63 -5.62 3.16 12.59
CA ALA A 63 -4.62 2.58 13.47
C ALA A 63 -4.27 1.21 12.90
N SER A 64 -2.99 0.97 12.62
CA SER A 64 -2.51 -0.39 12.38
C SER A 64 -2.36 -1.08 13.73
N ASN A 65 -3.40 -1.80 14.16
CA ASN A 65 -3.23 -2.83 15.18
C ASN A 65 -2.53 -4.05 14.55
N GLU A 66 -1.77 -4.82 15.34
CA GLU A 66 -1.11 -6.05 14.86
C GLU A 66 -2.11 -7.18 14.52
N GLU A 67 -3.40 -6.88 14.46
CA GLU A 67 -4.46 -7.84 14.20
C GLU A 67 -4.68 -8.04 12.70
N ALA A 68 -5.15 -9.23 12.34
CA ALA A 68 -5.54 -9.51 10.96
C ALA A 68 -6.77 -8.69 10.58
N LEU A 69 -6.60 -7.80 9.59
CA LEU A 69 -7.71 -7.06 9.01
C LEU A 69 -8.65 -8.01 8.27
N THR A 70 -9.95 -7.75 8.33
CA THR A 70 -10.94 -8.44 7.49
C THR A 70 -11.19 -7.70 6.18
N ARG A 71 -11.05 -6.38 6.19
CA ARG A 71 -11.24 -5.48 5.05
C ARG A 71 -10.19 -4.38 5.04
N VAL A 72 -9.88 -3.88 3.85
CA VAL A 72 -8.86 -2.86 3.58
C VAL A 72 -9.48 -1.81 2.65
N ASN A 73 -9.28 -0.53 2.91
CA ASN A 73 -9.62 0.57 1.99
C ASN A 73 -8.43 1.48 1.69
N VAL A 74 -7.27 1.23 2.32
CA VAL A 74 -6.00 1.91 2.06
C VAL A 74 -4.85 0.91 2.02
N VAL A 75 -3.97 1.09 1.03
CA VAL A 75 -2.64 0.47 1.01
C VAL A 75 -1.61 1.57 0.90
N GLU A 76 -0.65 1.58 1.81
CA GLU A 76 0.42 2.58 1.84
C GLU A 76 1.76 1.91 1.56
N LEU A 77 2.53 2.51 0.65
CA LEU A 77 3.90 2.09 0.36
C LEU A 77 4.84 3.18 0.87
N VAL A 78 5.66 2.83 1.86
CA VAL A 78 6.75 3.66 2.34
C VAL A 78 7.99 3.33 1.51
N CYS A 79 8.41 4.28 0.69
CA CYS A 79 9.44 4.10 -0.32
C CYS A 79 10.72 4.83 0.09
N SER A 80 11.88 4.26 -0.27
CA SER A 80 13.15 5.00 -0.21
C SER A 80 13.15 6.12 -1.26
N ASP A 81 13.67 7.29 -0.89
CA ASP A 81 13.85 8.43 -1.80
C ASP A 81 15.16 8.36 -2.63
N THR A 82 16.02 7.39 -2.36
CA THR A 82 17.31 7.22 -3.04
C THR A 82 17.31 6.14 -4.11
N GLU A 83 16.20 5.41 -4.26
CA GLU A 83 16.08 4.26 -5.16
C GLU A 83 15.17 4.56 -6.34
N ASN A 84 15.01 3.59 -7.24
CA ASN A 84 14.28 3.79 -8.49
C ASN A 84 12.77 3.98 -8.27
N ALA A 85 12.29 5.22 -8.45
CA ALA A 85 10.87 5.59 -8.36
C ALA A 85 9.95 4.69 -9.21
N LEU A 86 10.36 4.35 -10.43
CA LEU A 86 9.57 3.53 -11.35
C LEU A 86 9.32 2.11 -10.83
N TRP A 87 10.21 1.60 -9.98
CA TRP A 87 10.00 0.28 -9.36
C TRP A 87 8.83 0.34 -8.36
N TYR A 88 8.77 1.39 -7.54
CA TYR A 88 7.69 1.60 -6.58
C TYR A 88 6.36 1.86 -7.28
N GLU A 89 6.35 2.67 -8.34
CA GLU A 89 5.16 2.92 -9.16
C GLU A 89 4.65 1.63 -9.83
N SER A 90 5.56 0.78 -10.33
CA SER A 90 5.21 -0.52 -10.90
C SER A 90 4.64 -1.50 -9.87
N LEU A 91 5.17 -1.50 -8.64
CA LEU A 91 4.61 -2.27 -7.54
C LEU A 91 3.21 -1.74 -7.16
N ALA A 92 3.07 -0.43 -6.98
CA ALA A 92 1.81 0.22 -6.66
C ALA A 92 0.74 -0.05 -7.74
N GLY A 93 1.12 0.03 -9.03
CA GLY A 93 0.24 -0.26 -10.15
C GLY A 93 -0.30 -1.70 -10.13
N ARG A 94 0.56 -2.70 -9.89
CA ARG A 94 0.12 -4.10 -9.78
C ARG A 94 -0.83 -4.35 -8.62
N ILE A 95 -0.61 -3.67 -7.49
CA ILE A 95 -1.51 -3.75 -6.33
C ILE A 95 -2.85 -3.08 -6.65
N ALA A 96 -2.83 -1.90 -7.27
CA ALA A 96 -4.02 -1.18 -7.69
C ALA A 96 -4.83 -1.98 -8.72
N ASP A 97 -4.18 -2.56 -9.72
CA ASP A 97 -4.79 -3.42 -10.73
C ASP A 97 -5.47 -4.65 -10.10
N PHE A 98 -4.79 -5.31 -9.15
CA PHE A 98 -5.36 -6.44 -8.42
C PHE A 98 -6.63 -6.04 -7.65
N LEU A 99 -6.62 -4.86 -7.03
CA LEU A 99 -7.73 -4.32 -6.26
C LEU A 99 -8.85 -3.72 -7.14
N GLY A 100 -8.58 -3.48 -8.42
CA GLY A 100 -9.45 -2.67 -9.28
C GLY A 100 -9.56 -1.21 -8.80
N TRP A 101 -8.50 -0.69 -8.17
CA TRP A 101 -8.44 0.67 -7.64
C TRP A 101 -7.63 1.58 -8.58
N SER A 102 -7.85 2.88 -8.47
CA SER A 102 -6.98 3.88 -9.10
C SER A 102 -5.84 4.24 -8.16
N VAL A 103 -4.62 4.41 -8.71
CA VAL A 103 -3.49 5.00 -7.96
C VAL A 103 -3.77 6.50 -7.82
N PHE A 104 -3.83 6.99 -6.58
CA PHE A 104 -3.93 8.43 -6.31
C PHE A 104 -2.56 8.91 -5.84
N ASP A 105 -1.97 9.84 -6.58
CA ASP A 105 -0.77 10.54 -6.14
C ASP A 105 -1.19 11.80 -5.35
N ASP A 106 -0.86 11.84 -4.07
CA ASP A 106 -1.09 13.02 -3.21
C ASP A 106 -0.04 14.13 -3.46
N HIS A 107 0.94 13.94 -4.35
CA HIS A 107 1.93 14.97 -4.70
C HIS A 107 1.37 16.07 -5.62
N ALA A 108 0.11 15.98 -6.04
CA ALA A 108 -0.55 16.99 -6.86
C ALA A 108 -1.25 18.08 -6.02
N ASP A 109 -0.59 18.66 -5.01
CA ASP A 109 -1.02 19.96 -4.44
C ASP A 109 0.06 20.66 -3.58
N SER A 110 1.26 20.87 -4.14
CA SER A 110 2.24 21.79 -3.55
C SER A 110 3.03 22.58 -4.59
N ALA A 111 2.35 22.96 -5.68
CA ALA A 111 2.85 23.94 -6.64
C ALA A 111 1.73 24.92 -7.00
N ALA A 112 1.46 25.87 -6.11
CA ALA A 112 0.75 27.11 -6.38
C ALA A 112 1.57 28.28 -5.82
#